data_AF-A0A7J3MCM6-F1
#
_entry.id   AF-A0A7J3MCM6-F1
#
_cell.length_a   1.000
_cell.length_b   1.000
_cell.length_c   1.000
_cell.angle_alpha   90.00
_cell.angle_beta   90.00
_cell.angle_gamma   90.00
#
_symmetry.space_group_name_H-M   'P 1'
#
loop_
_entity.id
_entity.type
_entity.pdbx_description
1 polymer ?
#
loop_
_entity_poly.entity_id
_entity_poly.type
_entity_poly.pdbx_seq_one_letter_code
_entity_poly.pdbx_strand_id
1 'polypeptide(L)'
;LMKAKNQYIEIRYAEIAKNINLERTYTNLLRWVRIAYENKIPIIASSGANRPQILRSPFEIASILVSSGLDIKSARDSISTTPMKLIEQSILKTRGKLINKYVKILRSPLCIG
;
A
#
# COMPACT_ATOMS: atom_id res chain seq x y z
N LEU A 1 -18.54 9.27 13.79
CA LEU A 1 -17.74 8.60 12.73
C LEU A 1 -16.51 7.98 13.37
N MET A 2 -16.52 6.66 13.62
CA MET A 2 -15.35 5.94 14.13
C MET A 2 -14.21 6.03 13.11
N LYS A 3 -13.17 6.78 13.46
CA LYS A 3 -11.93 6.87 12.67
C LYS A 3 -11.20 5.54 12.81
N ALA A 4 -11.39 4.61 11.87
CA ALA A 4 -10.69 3.32 11.95
C ALA A 4 -9.17 3.57 11.88
N LYS A 5 -8.43 3.00 12.83
CA LYS A 5 -6.97 3.09 12.92
C LYS A 5 -6.34 2.51 11.65
N ASN A 6 -5.41 3.25 11.02
CA ASN A 6 -4.56 2.83 9.90
C ASN A 6 -5.31 2.27 8.68
N GLN A 7 -6.19 3.06 8.08
CA GLN A 7 -6.77 2.74 6.77
C GLN A 7 -5.77 3.02 5.64
N TYR A 8 -5.75 2.14 4.66
CA TYR A 8 -5.01 2.26 3.40
C TYR A 8 -5.89 1.74 2.27
N ILE A 9 -5.61 2.16 1.04
CA ILE A 9 -6.27 1.65 -0.16
C ILE A 9 -5.25 0.79 -0.90
N GLU A 10 -5.61 -0.46 -1.16
CA GLU A 10 -4.85 -1.34 -2.05
C GLU A 10 -5.41 -1.24 -3.47
N ILE A 11 -4.54 -0.94 -4.43
CA ILE A 11 -4.84 -0.99 -5.86
C ILE A 11 -4.16 -2.24 -6.43
N ARG A 12 -4.96 -3.16 -6.95
CA ARG A 12 -4.50 -4.44 -7.51
C ARG A 12 -4.53 -4.40 -9.03
N TYR A 13 -3.37 -4.47 -9.68
CA TYR A 13 -3.28 -4.43 -11.15
C TYR A 13 -4.15 -5.49 -11.84
N ALA A 14 -4.16 -6.72 -11.32
CA ALA A 14 -4.92 -7.81 -11.89
C ALA A 14 -6.43 -7.51 -11.99
N GLU A 15 -6.99 -6.68 -11.10
CA GLU A 15 -8.42 -6.31 -11.15
C GLU A 15 -8.72 -5.30 -12.26
N ILE A 16 -7.74 -4.45 -12.57
CA ILE A 16 -7.81 -3.51 -13.67
C ILE A 16 -7.70 -4.29 -14.99
N ALA A 17 -6.75 -5.22 -15.09
CA ALA A 17 -6.47 -5.98 -16.30
C ALA A 17 -7.54 -7.04 -16.66
N LYS A 18 -8.25 -7.60 -15.68
CA LYS A 18 -9.24 -8.68 -15.91
C LYS A 18 -10.64 -8.19 -16.29
N ASN A 19 -10.91 -6.89 -16.18
CA ASN A 19 -12.27 -6.39 -16.33
C ASN A 19 -12.69 -6.26 -17.81
N ILE A 20 -13.81 -6.89 -18.16
CA ILE A 20 -14.43 -6.80 -19.49
C ILE A 20 -14.83 -5.35 -19.81
N ASN A 21 -15.23 -4.57 -18.79
CA ASN A 21 -15.56 -3.16 -18.94
C ASN A 21 -14.41 -2.29 -18.41
N LEU A 22 -13.35 -2.20 -19.23
CA LEU A 22 -12.13 -1.47 -18.89
C LEU A 22 -12.38 0.01 -18.58
N GLU A 23 -13.27 0.67 -19.34
CA GLU A 23 -13.59 2.07 -19.15
C GLU A 23 -14.14 2.34 -17.75
N ARG A 24 -15.17 1.60 -17.34
CA ARG A 24 -15.78 1.76 -16.02
C ARG A 24 -14.78 1.49 -14.90
N THR A 25 -13.95 0.47 -15.05
CA THR A 25 -12.91 0.14 -14.07
C THR A 25 -11.85 1.23 -13.98
N TYR A 26 -11.43 1.78 -15.11
CA TYR A 26 -10.48 2.90 -15.14
C TYR A 26 -11.08 4.18 -14.55
N THR A 27 -12.33 4.53 -14.87
CA THR A 27 -13.00 5.69 -14.26
C THR A 27 -13.12 5.55 -12.74
N ASN A 28 -13.45 4.34 -12.26
CA ASN A 28 -13.48 4.06 -10.82
C ASN A 28 -12.08 4.19 -10.21
N LEU A 29 -11.05 3.65 -10.87
CA LEU A 29 -9.65 3.78 -10.43
C LEU A 29 -9.27 5.25 -10.26
N LEU A 30 -9.51 6.08 -11.29
CA LEU A 30 -9.26 7.53 -11.26
C LEU A 30 -9.95 8.17 -10.05
N ARG A 31 -11.23 7.85 -9.83
CA ARG A 31 -12.00 8.37 -8.72
C ARG A 31 -11.40 7.96 -7.37
N TRP A 32 -11.08 6.69 -7.18
CA TRP A 32 -10.53 6.17 -5.92
C TRP A 32 -9.14 6.73 -5.63
N VAL A 33 -8.28 6.76 -6.64
CA VAL A 33 -6.95 7.38 -6.60
C VAL A 33 -7.06 8.83 -6.15
N ARG A 34 -7.94 9.60 -6.79
CA ARG A 34 -8.14 11.02 -6.48
C ARG A 34 -8.60 11.21 -5.04
N ILE A 35 -9.65 10.50 -4.62
CA ILE A 35 -10.18 10.58 -3.25
C ILE A 35 -9.10 10.22 -2.23
N ALA A 36 -8.35 9.14 -2.46
CA ALA A 36 -7.29 8.70 -1.57
C ALA A 36 -6.18 9.75 -1.44
N TYR A 37 -5.73 10.28 -2.57
CA TYR A 37 -4.68 11.29 -2.64
C TYR A 37 -5.08 12.59 -1.96
N GLU A 38 -6.27 13.13 -2.27
CA GLU A 38 -6.81 14.36 -1.67
C GLU A 38 -7.00 14.22 -0.14
N ASN A 39 -7.39 13.03 0.33
CA ASN A 39 -7.59 12.76 1.76
C ASN A 39 -6.33 12.25 2.49
N LYS A 40 -5.17 12.24 1.83
CA LYS A 40 -3.90 11.74 2.39
C LYS A 40 -3.99 10.31 2.92
N ILE A 41 -4.85 9.49 2.31
CA ILE A 41 -4.97 8.07 2.61
C ILE A 41 -3.82 7.35 1.90
N PRO A 42 -3.00 6.56 2.62
CA PRO A 42 -1.91 5.80 1.99
C PRO A 42 -2.44 4.86 0.91
N ILE A 43 -1.84 4.93 -0.27
CA ILE A 43 -2.10 4.02 -1.39
C ILE A 43 -1.00 2.98 -1.40
N ILE A 44 -1.39 1.72 -1.51
CA ILE A 44 -0.51 0.58 -1.76
C ILE A 44 -0.87 0.04 -3.13
N ALA A 45 0.14 -0.31 -3.93
CA ALA A 45 -0.09 -0.92 -5.22
C ALA A 45 0.61 -2.27 -5.33
N SER A 46 -0.11 -3.24 -5.85
CA SER A 46 0.34 -4.63 -5.98
C SER A 46 -0.09 -5.22 -7.31
N SER A 47 0.56 -6.31 -7.72
CA SER A 47 0.15 -7.01 -8.94
C SER A 47 -1.23 -7.66 -8.78
N GLY A 48 -1.59 -8.09 -7.56
CA GLY A 48 -2.79 -8.89 -7.31
C GLY A 48 -2.86 -10.19 -8.13
N ALA A 49 -1.71 -10.62 -8.69
CA ALA A 49 -1.65 -11.71 -9.65
C ALA A 49 -1.84 -13.06 -8.94
N ASN A 50 -2.82 -13.85 -9.39
CA ASN A 50 -3.01 -15.23 -8.95
C ASN A 50 -2.29 -16.26 -9.84
N ARG A 51 -1.64 -15.79 -10.92
CA ARG A 51 -0.86 -16.61 -11.84
C ARG A 51 0.37 -15.81 -12.32
N PRO A 52 1.52 -16.44 -12.59
CA PRO A 52 2.74 -15.74 -13.00
C PRO A 52 2.57 -14.84 -14.25
N GLN A 53 1.70 -15.23 -15.19
CA GLN A 53 1.46 -14.49 -16.45
C GLN A 53 0.83 -13.11 -16.24
N ILE A 54 0.21 -12.89 -15.07
CA ILE A 54 -0.48 -11.66 -14.70
C ILE A 54 0.45 -10.74 -13.90
N LEU A 55 1.66 -11.19 -13.58
CA LEU A 55 2.66 -10.34 -12.95
C LEU A 55 3.02 -9.17 -13.87
N ARG A 56 3.31 -8.05 -13.23
CA ARG A 56 3.85 -6.85 -13.85
C ARG A 56 5.03 -6.37 -13.05
N SER A 57 5.94 -5.71 -13.75
CA SER A 57 7.02 -5.01 -13.10
C SER A 57 6.44 -3.91 -12.19
N PRO A 58 7.12 -3.59 -11.07
CA PRO A 58 6.70 -2.49 -10.22
C PRO A 58 6.59 -1.15 -10.98
N PHE A 59 7.44 -0.94 -11.99
CA PHE A 59 7.43 0.27 -12.81
C PHE A 59 6.19 0.41 -13.68
N GLU A 60 5.70 -0.69 -14.27
CA GLU A 60 4.43 -0.69 -15.02
C GLU A 60 3.23 -0.40 -14.12
N ILE A 61 3.24 -0.89 -12.88
CA ILE A 61 2.18 -0.59 -11.92
C ILE A 61 2.23 0.89 -11.54
N ALA A 62 3.43 1.42 -11.28
CA ALA A 62 3.61 2.83 -10.98
C ALA A 62 3.20 3.75 -12.13
N SER A 63 3.49 3.38 -13.39
CA SER A 63 3.12 4.20 -14.56
C SER A 63 1.60 4.34 -14.69
N ILE A 64 0.83 3.27 -14.44
CA ILE A 64 -0.63 3.30 -14.44
C ILE A 64 -1.16 4.27 -13.39
N LEU A 65 -0.55 4.30 -12.20
CA LEU A 65 -0.96 5.22 -11.14
C LEU A 65 -0.63 6.68 -11.48
N VAL A 66 0.49 6.92 -12.13
CA VAL A 66 0.83 8.26 -12.65
C VAL A 66 -0.20 8.70 -13.69
N SER A 67 -0.51 7.84 -14.66
CA SER A 67 -1.60 8.08 -15.63
C SER A 67 -2.96 8.23 -14.97
N SER A 68 -3.14 7.69 -13.76
CA SER A 68 -4.36 7.79 -12.98
C SER A 68 -4.44 9.05 -12.09
N GLY A 69 -3.40 9.89 -12.08
CA GLY A 69 -3.38 11.18 -11.38
C GLY A 69 -2.48 11.26 -10.14
N LEU A 70 -1.68 10.23 -9.82
CA LEU A 70 -0.62 10.35 -8.82
C LEU A 70 0.59 11.10 -9.40
N ASP A 71 1.29 11.85 -8.55
CA ASP A 71 2.65 12.26 -8.90
C ASP A 71 3.60 11.06 -8.92
N ILE A 72 4.70 11.17 -9.67
CA ILE A 72 5.69 10.10 -9.88
C ILE A 72 6.23 9.57 -8.54
N LYS A 73 6.47 10.47 -7.57
CA LYS A 73 7.03 10.08 -6.28
C LYS A 73 6.00 9.29 -5.47
N SER A 74 4.75 9.75 -5.37
CA SER A 74 3.69 9.02 -4.66
C SER A 74 3.39 7.66 -5.31
N ALA A 75 3.40 7.59 -6.65
CA ALA A 75 3.23 6.33 -7.37
C ALA A 75 4.36 5.34 -7.03
N ARG A 76 5.62 5.79 -7.04
CA ARG A 76 6.77 4.98 -6.63
C ARG A 76 6.72 4.58 -5.15
N ASP A 77 6.32 5.49 -4.27
CA ASP A 77 6.22 5.21 -2.84
C ASP A 77 5.12 4.15 -2.56
N SER A 78 4.04 4.12 -3.36
CA SER A 78 2.93 3.17 -3.21
C SER A 78 3.30 1.69 -3.45
N ILE A 79 4.32 1.44 -4.28
CA ILE A 79 4.83 0.09 -4.59
C ILE A 79 6.01 -0.32 -3.70
N SER A 80 6.60 0.61 -2.94
CA SER A 80 7.87 0.40 -2.24
C SER A 80 7.85 0.86 -0.78
N THR A 81 8.05 2.16 -0.54
CA THR A 81 8.20 2.74 0.79
C THR A 81 6.96 2.53 1.66
N THR A 82 5.77 2.76 1.12
CA THR A 82 4.50 2.66 1.84
C THR A 82 4.22 1.23 2.32
N PRO A 83 4.23 0.19 1.45
CA PRO A 83 4.04 -1.18 1.92
C PRO A 83 5.15 -1.64 2.87
N MET A 84 6.41 -1.25 2.65
CA MET A 84 7.51 -1.60 3.56
C MET A 84 7.27 -1.09 4.98
N LYS A 85 6.90 0.18 5.14
CA LYS A 85 6.57 0.77 6.46
C LYS A 85 5.41 0.03 7.15
N LEU A 86 4.42 -0.43 6.40
CA LEU A 86 3.31 -1.20 6.95
C LEU A 86 3.76 -2.58 7.42
N ILE A 87 4.60 -3.26 6.64
CA ILE A 87 5.18 -4.56 6.99
C ILE A 87 6.04 -4.43 8.26
N GLU A 88 6.93 -3.44 8.32
CA GLU A 88 7.78 -3.19 9.50
C GLU A 88 6.94 -2.96 10.77
N GLN A 89 5.90 -2.14 10.68
CA GLN A 89 4.97 -1.92 11.80
C GLN A 89 4.24 -3.20 12.20
N SER A 90 3.81 -4.01 11.22
CA SER A 90 3.16 -5.29 11.48
C SER A 90 4.10 -6.25 12.21
N ILE A 91 5.34 -6.41 11.75
CA ILE A 91 6.37 -7.24 12.38
C ILE A 91 6.62 -6.82 13.83
N LEU A 92 6.74 -5.52 14.09
CA LEU A 92 6.97 -5.00 15.44
C LEU A 92 5.79 -5.28 16.38
N LYS A 93 4.55 -5.15 15.89
CA LYS A 93 3.34 -5.50 16.64
C LYS A 93 3.29 -7.00 16.95
N THR A 94 3.47 -7.85 15.94
CA THR A 94 3.44 -9.31 16.11
C THR A 94 4.52 -9.82 17.06
N ARG A 95 5.70 -9.20 17.08
CA ARG A 95 6.80 -9.56 17.99
C ARG A 95 6.61 -9.05 19.42
N GLY A 96 5.47 -8.41 19.75
CA GLY A 96 5.23 -7.80 21.06
C GLY A 96 6.19 -6.66 21.39
N LYS A 97 6.91 -6.13 20.39
CA LYS A 97 7.90 -5.04 20.57
C LYS A 97 7.26 -3.66 20.50
N LEU A 98 5.96 -3.57 20.23
CA LEU A 98 5.23 -2.32 20.08
C LEU A 98 4.02 -2.33 21.01
N ILE A 99 4.04 -1.51 22.06
CA ILE A 99 2.90 -1.34 22.99
C ILE A 99 1.89 -0.38 22.35
N ASN A 100 2.37 0.65 21.66
CA ASN A 100 1.59 1.67 20.96
C ASN A 100 2.45 2.27 19.82
N LYS A 101 1.84 3.01 18.87
CA LYS A 101 2.51 3.71 17.74
C LYS A 101 3.82 4.43 18.11
N TYR A 102 3.96 4.92 19.34
CA TYR A 102 5.08 5.71 19.85
C TYR A 102 5.94 4.98 20.89
N VAL A 103 5.55 3.79 21.34
CA VAL A 103 6.23 3.08 22.45
C VAL A 103 6.74 1.72 21.98
N LYS A 104 8.07 1.58 21.97
CA LYS A 104 8.78 0.36 21.58
C LYS A 104 9.44 -0.27 22.80
N ILE A 105 9.28 -1.59 22.97
CA ILE A 105 9.98 -2.36 24.00
C ILE A 105 11.39 -2.68 23.51
N LEU A 106 12.40 -2.18 24.23
CA LEU A 106 13.79 -2.60 24.09
C LEU A 106 14.10 -3.57 25.23
N ARG A 107 14.30 -4.85 24.92
CA ARG A 107 14.86 -5.80 25.89
C ARG A 107 16.37 -5.67 25.82
N SER A 108 17.00 -5.11 26.85
CA SER A 108 18.45 -5.23 27.03
C SER A 108 18.77 -6.69 27.36
N PRO A 109 19.82 -7.30 26.78
CA PRO A 109 20.36 -8.50 27.39
C PRO A 109 20.71 -8.16 28.84
N LEU A 110 20.29 -9.01 29.77
CA LEU A 110 20.74 -8.93 31.15
C LEU A 110 22.27 -9.00 31.12
N CYS A 111 22.94 -7.98 31.66
CA CYS A 111 24.32 -8.11 32.08
C CYS A 111 24.31 -9.14 33.22
N ILE A 112 24.44 -10.41 32.88
CA ILE A 112 24.71 -11.46 33.86
C ILE A 112 26.22 -11.36 34.07
N GLY A 113 26.59 -10.70 35.17
CA GLY A 113 27.96 -10.68 35.68
C GLY A 113 28.35 -12.02 36.29
#